data_AF-A0A814QJ47-F1
#
_entry.id   AF-A0A814QJ47-F1
#
_cell.length_a   1.000
_cell.length_b   1.000
_cell.length_c   1.000
_cell.angle_alpha   90.00
_cell.angle_beta   90.00
_cell.angle_gamma   90.00
#
_symmetry.space_group_name_H-M   'P 1'
#
loop_
_entity.id
_entity.type
_entity.pdbx_description
1 polymer ?
#
loop_
_entity_poly.entity_id
_entity_poly.type
_entity_poly.pdbx_seq_one_letter_code
_entity_poly.pdbx_strand_id
1 'polypeptide(L)'
;MSDEFIESTHGKTQLCSLGYRYCFKHKNQNGSEYWVCVKCTASATSYSDLSVVARDEHTYLSDETDKIVLEISNDLLINLPSINTLKKNLHKQRRKTRPPVPRKIEQLLLPLPDVYCKTTQGDWFFVI
;
A
#
# COMPACT_ATOMS: atom_id res chain seq x y z
N MET A 1 -12.44 -17.67 -10.35
CA MET A 1 -11.17 -18.29 -9.95
C MET A 1 -11.50 -19.71 -9.53
N SER A 2 -10.93 -20.70 -10.21
CA SER A 2 -11.22 -22.13 -10.02
C SER A 2 -10.25 -22.74 -9.00
N ASP A 3 -10.75 -23.65 -8.17
CA ASP A 3 -9.91 -24.47 -7.30
C ASP A 3 -9.37 -25.66 -8.12
N GLU A 4 -8.06 -25.87 -8.06
CA GLU A 4 -7.38 -26.86 -8.90
C GLU A 4 -6.49 -27.77 -8.04
N PHE A 5 -6.53 -29.08 -8.32
CA PHE A 5 -5.64 -30.06 -7.70
C PHE A 5 -4.48 -30.33 -8.64
N ILE A 6 -3.26 -30.04 -8.19
CA ILE A 6 -2.03 -30.15 -8.98
C ILE A 6 -1.15 -31.24 -8.37
N GLU A 7 -0.60 -32.12 -9.19
CA GLU A 7 0.45 -33.04 -8.74
C GLU A 7 1.82 -32.35 -8.81
N SER A 8 2.52 -32.33 -7.69
CA SER A 8 3.89 -31.85 -7.60
C SER A 8 4.82 -32.77 -8.41
N THR A 9 5.97 -32.25 -8.84
CA THR A 9 7.03 -33.01 -9.52
C THR A 9 7.51 -34.25 -8.75
N HIS A 10 7.25 -34.31 -7.45
CA HIS A 10 7.57 -35.43 -6.57
C HIS A 10 6.37 -36.38 -6.32
N GLY A 11 5.31 -36.28 -7.13
CA GLY A 11 4.11 -37.13 -7.03
C GLY A 11 3.18 -36.81 -5.85
N LYS A 12 3.36 -35.67 -5.18
CA LYS A 12 2.49 -35.24 -4.07
C LYS A 12 1.38 -34.33 -4.58
N THR A 13 0.13 -34.62 -4.22
CA THR A 13 -1.01 -33.76 -4.53
C THR A 13 -0.94 -32.45 -3.74
N GLN A 14 -1.19 -31.35 -4.45
CA GLN A 14 -1.26 -30.00 -3.94
C GLN A 14 -2.61 -29.40 -4.35
N LEU A 15 -3.16 -28.57 -3.47
CA LEU A 15 -4.37 -27.82 -3.74
C LEU A 15 -3.99 -26.37 -4.07
N CYS A 16 -4.49 -25.86 -5.19
CA CYS A 16 -4.40 -24.46 -5.56
C CYS A 16 -5.77 -23.82 -5.41
N SER A 17 -5.88 -22.86 -4.50
CA SER A 17 -7.12 -22.14 -4.23
C SER A 17 -6.82 -20.66 -4.02
N LEU A 18 -7.57 -19.79 -4.72
CA LEU A 18 -7.40 -18.32 -4.66
C LEU A 18 -5.97 -17.84 -4.95
N GLY A 19 -5.23 -18.54 -5.83
CA GLY A 19 -3.84 -18.24 -6.15
C GLY A 19 -2.82 -18.65 -5.08
N TYR A 20 -3.25 -19.36 -4.02
CA TYR A 20 -2.39 -19.91 -2.98
C TYR A 20 -2.23 -21.42 -3.13
N ARG A 21 -1.07 -21.93 -2.73
CA ARG A 21 -0.72 -23.35 -2.76
C ARG A 21 -0.76 -23.97 -1.38
N TYR A 22 -1.43 -25.12 -1.28
CA TYR A 22 -1.59 -25.87 -0.04
C TYR A 22 -1.11 -27.32 -0.21
N CYS A 23 -0.59 -27.88 0.87
CA CYS A 23 -0.17 -29.27 0.99
C CYS A 23 -1.17 -30.06 1.84
N PHE A 24 -1.47 -31.27 1.39
CA PHE A 24 -2.30 -32.20 2.16
C PHE A 24 -1.67 -32.51 3.51
N LYS A 25 -2.49 -32.54 4.57
CA LYS A 25 -2.07 -32.95 5.92
C LYS A 25 -2.74 -34.23 6.37
N HIS A 26 -4.06 -34.24 6.41
CA HIS A 26 -4.83 -35.40 6.85
C HIS A 26 -6.26 -35.33 6.34
N LYS A 27 -6.95 -36.47 6.40
CA LYS A 27 -8.37 -36.59 6.13
C LYS A 27 -9.15 -36.67 7.44
N ASN A 28 -10.21 -35.90 7.52
CA ASN A 28 -11.12 -35.87 8.67
C ASN A 28 -12.07 -37.08 8.64
N GLN A 29 -12.68 -37.40 9.79
CA GLN A 29 -13.63 -38.51 9.92
C GLN A 29 -14.86 -38.38 9.00
N ASN A 30 -15.26 -37.13 8.69
CA ASN A 30 -16.35 -36.83 7.77
C ASN A 30 -15.97 -36.97 6.27
N GLY A 31 -14.74 -37.39 5.97
CA GLY A 31 -14.24 -37.53 4.61
C GLY A 31 -13.72 -36.24 3.97
N SER A 32 -13.78 -35.09 4.67
CA SER A 32 -13.14 -33.86 4.20
C SER A 32 -11.63 -33.92 4.34
N GLU A 33 -10.90 -33.22 3.48
CA GLU A 33 -9.45 -33.21 3.45
C GLU A 33 -8.92 -31.87 3.94
N TYR A 34 -7.95 -31.92 4.86
CA TYR A 34 -7.37 -30.73 5.46
C TYR A 34 -6.02 -30.42 4.81
N TRP A 35 -5.87 -29.16 4.39
CA TRP A 35 -4.75 -28.63 3.64
C TRP A 35 -4.16 -27.43 4.36
N VAL A 36 -2.83 -27.32 4.33
CA VAL A 36 -2.11 -26.20 4.95
C VAL A 36 -1.24 -25.52 3.92
N CYS A 37 -1.23 -24.19 3.95
CA CYS A 37 -0.45 -23.36 3.05
C CYS A 37 1.04 -23.75 3.09
N VAL A 38 1.70 -23.70 1.93
CA VAL A 38 3.13 -24.03 1.81
C VAL A 38 4.01 -22.98 2.51
N LYS A 39 3.59 -21.71 2.50
CA LYS A 39 4.41 -20.58 2.95
C LYS A 39 4.00 -20.01 4.32
N CYS A 40 2.77 -20.25 4.77
CA CYS A 40 2.26 -19.72 6.05
C CYS A 40 1.41 -20.74 6.81
N THR A 41 0.75 -20.30 7.89
CA THR A 41 -0.10 -21.15 8.74
C THR A 41 -1.54 -21.27 8.26
N ALA A 42 -1.93 -20.54 7.21
CA ALA A 42 -3.30 -20.55 6.73
C ALA A 42 -3.71 -21.93 6.22
N SER A 43 -4.98 -22.27 6.44
CA SER A 43 -5.49 -23.60 6.13
C SER A 43 -6.71 -23.57 5.20
N ALA A 44 -6.94 -24.69 4.54
CA ALA A 44 -8.09 -24.91 3.69
C ALA A 44 -8.64 -26.32 3.89
N THR A 45 -9.94 -26.48 3.72
CA THR A 45 -10.62 -27.78 3.77
C THR A 45 -11.33 -28.02 2.46
N SER A 46 -11.04 -29.15 1.80
CA SER A 46 -11.78 -29.59 0.62
C SER A 46 -12.79 -30.67 1.00
N TYR A 47 -13.92 -30.68 0.29
CA TYR A 47 -15.02 -31.61 0.51
C TYR A 47 -15.24 -32.47 -0.75
N SER A 48 -16.01 -33.55 -0.61
CA SER A 48 -16.30 -34.50 -1.69
C SER A 48 -17.12 -33.90 -2.83
N ASP A 49 -17.82 -32.80 -2.58
CA ASP A 49 -18.56 -32.02 -3.57
C ASP A 49 -17.67 -31.03 -4.35
N LEU A 50 -16.34 -31.17 -4.21
CA LEU A 50 -15.31 -30.30 -4.79
C LEU A 50 -15.31 -28.86 -4.25
N SER A 51 -16.07 -28.59 -3.19
CA SER A 51 -16.00 -27.28 -2.53
C SER A 51 -14.73 -27.16 -1.70
N VAL A 52 -14.13 -25.97 -1.69
CA VAL A 52 -12.95 -25.64 -0.89
C VAL A 52 -13.27 -24.43 -0.02
N VAL A 53 -12.98 -24.56 1.28
CA VAL A 53 -13.16 -23.49 2.26
C VAL A 53 -11.81 -23.17 2.89
N ALA A 54 -11.28 -21.98 2.60
CA ALA A 54 -10.13 -21.42 3.31
C ALA A 54 -10.56 -20.95 4.71
N ARG A 55 -9.77 -21.28 5.74
CA ARG A 55 -10.12 -21.05 7.15
C ARG A 55 -9.30 -19.96 7.85
N ASP A 56 -8.34 -19.35 7.17
CA ASP A 56 -7.50 -18.30 7.74
C ASP A 56 -7.05 -17.31 6.65
N GLU A 57 -6.66 -16.10 7.07
CA GLU A 57 -6.05 -15.11 6.18
C GLU A 57 -4.57 -15.44 5.94
N HIS A 58 -4.10 -15.23 4.72
CA HIS A 58 -2.68 -15.38 4.39
C HIS A 58 -1.91 -14.16 4.84
N THR A 59 -0.72 -14.38 5.40
CA THR A 59 0.21 -13.30 5.80
C THR A 59 0.99 -12.71 4.62
N TYR A 60 0.74 -13.21 3.41
CA TYR A 60 1.43 -12.81 2.19
C TYR A 60 0.44 -12.80 1.03
N LEU A 61 0.80 -12.09 -0.04
CA LEU A 61 -0.01 -11.97 -1.25
C LEU A 61 0.08 -13.25 -2.10
N SER A 62 -0.97 -13.57 -2.84
CA SER A 62 -0.97 -14.73 -3.73
C SER A 62 0.06 -14.55 -4.84
N ASP A 63 0.59 -15.66 -5.37
CA ASP A 63 1.61 -15.62 -6.42
C ASP A 63 1.09 -14.89 -7.70
N GLU A 64 -0.23 -14.84 -7.90
CA GLU A 64 -0.85 -14.07 -8.97
C GLU A 64 -0.85 -12.56 -8.67
N THR A 65 -1.22 -12.18 -7.45
CA THR A 65 -1.21 -10.77 -7.04
C THR A 65 0.20 -10.21 -6.98
N ASP A 66 1.20 -10.98 -6.58
CA ASP A 66 2.61 -10.56 -6.58
C ASP A 66 3.08 -10.19 -7.99
N LYS A 67 2.69 -10.97 -9.01
CA LYS A 67 3.02 -10.66 -10.42
C LYS A 67 2.38 -9.36 -10.89
N ILE A 68 1.09 -9.19 -10.60
CA ILE A 68 0.37 -7.96 -10.97
C ILE A 68 0.98 -6.74 -10.29
N VAL A 69 1.33 -6.84 -8.99
CA VAL A 69 1.97 -5.75 -8.24
C VAL A 69 3.35 -5.43 -8.82
N LEU A 70 4.13 -6.43 -9.22
CA LEU A 70 5.41 -6.23 -9.88
C LEU A 70 5.26 -5.56 -11.25
N GLU A 71 4.28 -5.97 -12.06
CA GLU A 71 3.97 -5.33 -13.35
C GLU A 71 3.56 -3.87 -13.17
N ILE A 72 2.62 -3.58 -12.27
CA ILE A 72 2.20 -2.21 -11.95
C ILE A 72 3.39 -1.37 -11.46
N SER A 73 4.24 -1.93 -10.59
CA SER A 73 5.40 -1.22 -10.07
C SER A 73 6.41 -0.88 -11.17
N ASN A 74 6.63 -1.80 -12.12
CA ASN A 74 7.50 -1.57 -13.27
C ASN A 74 6.95 -0.49 -14.19
N ASP A 75 5.65 -0.51 -14.49
CA ASP A 75 5.00 0.51 -15.30
C ASP A 75 5.09 1.90 -14.65
N LEU A 76 4.91 1.99 -13.33
CA LEU A 76 5.05 3.24 -12.60
C LEU A 76 6.49 3.76 -12.59
N LEU A 77 7.49 2.88 -12.48
CA LEU A 77 8.91 3.25 -12.55
C LEU A 77 9.30 3.78 -13.93
N ILE A 78 8.80 3.17 -15.00
CA ILE A 78 9.10 3.57 -16.38
C ILE A 78 8.46 4.92 -16.70
N ASN A 79 7.25 5.17 -16.18
CA ASN A 79 6.48 6.37 -16.50
C ASN A 79 6.74 7.56 -15.54
N LEU A 80 7.58 7.39 -14.52
CA LEU A 80 7.84 8.47 -13.57
C LEU A 80 8.74 9.55 -14.20
N PRO A 81 8.27 10.82 -14.28
CA PRO A 81 9.11 11.90 -14.77
C PRO A 81 10.33 12.09 -13.85
N SER A 82 11.49 12.31 -14.46
CA SER A 82 12.74 12.59 -13.74
C SER A 82 12.55 13.66 -12.65
N ILE A 83 13.26 13.50 -11.52
CA ILE A 83 13.35 14.49 -10.43
C ILE A 83 13.64 15.90 -10.97
N ASN A 84 14.47 16.02 -12.01
CA ASN A 84 14.79 17.31 -12.62
C ASN A 84 13.58 17.93 -13.32
N THR A 85 12.76 17.12 -13.99
CA THR A 85 11.51 17.54 -14.62
C THR A 85 10.49 18.00 -13.56
N LEU A 86 10.36 17.24 -12.47
CA LEU A 86 9.51 17.61 -11.34
C LEU A 86 9.94 18.93 -10.70
N LYS A 87 11.24 19.11 -10.41
CA LYS A 87 11.79 20.37 -9.88
C LYS A 87 11.49 21.56 -10.80
N LYS A 88 11.68 21.39 -12.11
CA LYS A 88 11.37 22.44 -13.11
C LYS A 88 9.89 22.80 -13.11
N ASN A 89 9.00 21.81 -13.10
CA ASN A 89 7.55 22.04 -13.09
C ASN A 89 7.10 22.74 -11.81
N LEU A 90 7.61 22.30 -10.65
CA LEU A 90 7.29 22.89 -9.36
C LEU A 90 7.78 24.36 -9.27
N HIS A 91 8.96 24.65 -9.80
CA HIS A 91 9.46 26.02 -9.91
C HIS A 91 8.60 26.89 -10.83
N LYS A 92 8.17 26.36 -11.98
CA LYS A 92 7.25 27.06 -12.88
C LYS A 92 5.91 27.37 -12.20
N GLN A 93 5.34 26.40 -11.49
CA GLN A 93 4.09 26.60 -10.74
C GLN A 93 4.25 27.68 -9.67
N ARG A 94 5.32 27.61 -8.86
CA ARG A 94 5.63 28.63 -7.85
C ARG A 94 5.77 30.02 -8.44
N ARG A 95 6.29 30.17 -9.66
CA ARG A 95 6.37 31.49 -10.33
C ARG A 95 5.01 32.01 -10.75
N LYS A 96 4.10 31.14 -11.20
CA LYS A 96 2.74 31.53 -11.60
C LYS A 96 1.88 31.94 -10.40
N THR A 97 2.09 31.32 -9.25
CA THR A 97 1.31 31.55 -8.03
C THR A 97 1.95 32.55 -7.07
N ARG A 98 3.12 33.11 -7.42
CA ARG A 98 3.75 34.13 -6.59
C ARG A 98 2.93 35.42 -6.66
N PRO A 99 2.54 36.00 -5.52
CA PRO A 99 1.98 37.34 -5.52
C PRO A 99 3.00 38.32 -6.13
N PRO A 100 2.53 39.36 -6.85
CA PRO A 100 3.42 40.36 -7.41
C PRO A 100 4.27 40.99 -6.30
N VAL A 101 5.58 41.10 -6.54
CA VAL A 101 6.49 41.73 -5.59
C VAL A 101 6.03 43.17 -5.37
N PRO A 102 5.70 43.58 -4.14
CA PRO A 102 5.33 44.95 -3.85
C PRO A 102 6.52 45.86 -4.18
N ARG A 103 6.29 46.87 -5.01
CA ARG A 103 7.29 47.86 -5.44
C ARG A 103 7.37 49.07 -4.52
N LYS A 104 6.37 49.22 -3.63
CA LYS A 104 6.26 50.32 -2.66
C LYS A 104 5.95 49.76 -1.28
N ILE A 105 6.46 50.41 -0.24
CA ILE A 105 6.24 50.04 1.17
C ILE A 105 4.74 50.00 1.51
N GLU A 106 3.96 50.90 0.92
CA GLU A 106 2.49 50.98 1.06
C GLU A 106 1.73 49.75 0.52
N GLN A 107 2.38 48.93 -0.33
CA GLN A 107 1.80 47.71 -0.89
C GLN A 107 2.00 46.49 0.04
N LEU A 108 2.78 46.62 1.11
CA LEU A 108 2.90 45.66 2.21
C LEU A 108 1.73 45.85 3.18
N LEU A 109 0.49 45.81 2.70
CA LEU A 109 -0.68 45.79 3.58
C LEU A 109 -0.88 44.38 4.12
N LEU A 110 -0.04 44.01 5.07
CA LEU A 110 -0.48 43.19 6.19
C LEU A 110 -0.08 43.98 7.43
N PRO A 111 -1.04 44.43 8.26
CA PRO A 111 -0.70 44.65 9.65
C PRO A 111 -0.18 43.31 10.14
N LEU A 112 1.11 43.23 10.49
CA LEU A 112 1.57 42.13 11.31
C LEU A 112 0.59 42.08 12.50
N PRO A 113 -0.02 40.94 12.82
CA PRO A 113 -0.84 40.87 14.02
C PRO A 113 0.06 41.35 15.15
N ASP A 114 -0.40 42.36 15.91
CA ASP A 114 0.29 42.82 17.10
C ASP A 114 0.44 41.60 18.02
N VAL A 115 1.58 40.91 17.95
CA VAL A 115 1.84 39.78 18.83
C VAL A 115 2.27 40.36 20.15
N TYR A 116 1.29 40.64 20.99
CA TYR A 116 1.52 41.06 22.35
C TYR A 116 2.05 39.87 23.15
N CYS A 117 3.37 39.78 23.33
CA CYS A 117 3.99 38.81 24.21
C CYS A 117 4.01 39.37 25.65
N LYS A 118 3.27 38.75 26.58
CA LYS A 118 3.43 39.03 28.01
C LYS A 118 4.73 38.41 28.51
N THR A 119 5.57 39.19 29.18
CA THR A 119 6.62 38.62 30.03
C THR A 119 6.00 38.01 31.28
N THR A 120 6.75 37.14 31.96
CA THR A 120 6.38 36.57 33.26
C THR A 120 6.17 37.61 34.36
N GLN A 121 6.56 38.87 34.13
CA GLN A 121 6.38 40.00 35.04
C GLN A 121 5.19 40.91 34.67
N GLY A 122 4.47 40.64 33.58
CA GLY A 122 3.20 41.29 33.26
C GLY A 122 3.29 42.58 32.44
N ASP A 123 4.49 43.05 32.09
CA ASP A 123 4.64 44.25 31.26
C ASP A 123 4.50 43.93 29.76
N TRP A 124 3.79 44.82 29.06
CA TRP A 124 3.57 44.78 27.62
C TRP A 124 4.58 45.69 26.92
N PHE A 125 5.27 45.18 25.90
CA PHE A 125 6.12 46.01 25.06
C PHE A 125 5.96 45.67 23.59
N PHE A 126 6.10 46.71 22.77
CA PHE A 126 6.05 46.65 21.31
C PHE A 126 7.36 46.05 20.79
N VAL A 127 7.27 44.95 20.05
CA VAL A 127 8.42 44.39 19.32
C VAL A 127 8.31 44.87 17.88
N ILE A 128 9.22 45.76 17.48
CA ILE A 128 9.40 46.24 16.10
C ILE A 128 10.31 45.27 15.36
#